data_AF-A0A4Y6KLM5-F1
#
_entry.id   AF-A0A4Y6KLM5-F1
#
_cell.length_a   1.000
_cell.length_b   1.000
_cell.length_c   1.000
_cell.angle_alpha   90.00
_cell.angle_beta   90.00
_cell.angle_gamma   90.00
#
_symmetry.space_group_name_H-M   'P 1'
#
loop_
_entity.id
_entity.type
_entity.pdbx_description
1 polymer ?
#
loop_
_entity_poly.entity_id
_entity_poly.type
_entity_poly.pdbx_seq_one_letter_code
_entity_poly.pdbx_strand_id
1 'polypeptide(L)' 'MEQVSQNPMDLPAAEAAKLVKRLVPAVDKDGKPTGKDEEVAVKAAEVFANRVRGDVLTVVTIDGQKLTGRVPPAKAEK' A
#
# COMPACT_ATOMS: atom_id res chain seq x y z
N MET A 1 20.01 18.58 -2.81
CA MET A 1 18.55 18.58 -3.01
C MET A 1 18.13 17.13 -3.08
N GLU A 2 17.24 16.67 -2.23
CA GLU A 2 16.19 15.71 -2.60
C GLU A 2 15.27 15.52 -1.39
N GLN A 3 14.01 15.25 -1.64
CA GLN A 3 12.89 15.60 -0.78
C GLN A 3 12.84 14.81 0.54
N VAL A 4 12.77 15.56 1.64
CA VAL A 4 12.06 15.13 2.85
C VAL A 4 10.63 14.81 2.42
N SER A 5 10.24 13.53 2.47
CA SER A 5 8.84 13.15 2.35
C SER A 5 8.07 13.74 3.53
N GLN A 6 7.60 14.97 3.38
CA GLN A 6 6.71 15.68 4.30
C GLN A 6 5.26 15.20 4.19
N ASN A 7 5.03 13.92 3.90
CA ASN A 7 3.69 13.35 3.95
C ASN A 7 3.47 12.80 5.35
N PRO A 8 2.43 13.25 6.09
CA PRO A 8 2.10 12.64 7.37
C PRO A 8 1.77 11.17 7.12
N MET A 9 2.68 10.30 7.55
CA MET A 9 2.54 8.86 7.50
C MET A 9 2.26 8.40 8.93
N ASP A 10 1.04 7.95 9.20
CA ASP A 10 0.67 7.37 10.50
C ASP A 10 1.49 6.10 10.80
N LEU A 11 1.92 5.37 9.76
CA LEU A 11 2.77 4.19 9.83
C LEU A 11 3.95 4.28 8.86
N PRO A 12 5.09 3.61 9.12
CA PRO A 12 6.18 3.52 8.15
C PRO A 12 5.67 3.00 6.80
N ALA A 13 6.10 3.62 5.69
CA ALA A 13 5.70 3.22 4.34
C ALA A 13 5.84 1.72 4.10
N ALA A 14 6.92 1.10 4.59
CA ALA A 14 7.15 -0.34 4.47
C ALA A 14 6.17 -1.21 5.26
N GLU A 15 5.63 -0.73 6.38
CA GLU A 15 4.59 -1.43 7.14
C GLU A 15 3.23 -1.22 6.49
N ALA A 16 2.91 0.04 6.14
CA ALA A 16 1.67 0.37 5.47
C ALA A 16 1.51 -0.40 4.15
N ALA A 17 2.57 -0.49 3.36
CA ALA A 17 2.59 -1.21 2.08
C ALA A 17 2.45 -2.74 2.21
N LYS A 18 2.80 -3.31 3.37
CA LYS A 18 2.56 -4.74 3.68
C LYS A 18 1.12 -5.01 4.12
N LEU A 19 0.48 -4.01 4.71
CA LEU A 19 -0.89 -4.07 5.20
C LEU A 19 -1.93 -3.80 4.11
N VAL A 20 -1.51 -3.18 3.00
CA VAL A 20 -2.33 -3.02 1.80
C VAL A 20 -1.83 -3.93 0.69
N LYS A 21 -2.74 -4.47 -0.10
CA LYS A 21 -2.41 -5.23 -1.31
C LYS A 21 -3.05 -4.55 -2.50
N ARG A 22 -2.35 -4.54 -3.63
CA ARG A 22 -2.89 -4.08 -4.91
C ARG A 22 -3.31 -5.32 -5.70
N LEU A 23 -4.58 -5.36 -6.10
CA LEU A 23 -5.02 -6.31 -7.11
C LEU A 23 -4.55 -5.78 -8.45
N VAL A 24 -3.61 -6.50 -9.06
CA VAL A 24 -3.17 -6.24 -10.43
C VAL A 24 -3.61 -7.40 -11.31
N PRO A 25 -3.94 -7.17 -12.58
CA PRO A 25 -4.22 -8.26 -13.50
C PRO A 25 -3.01 -9.19 -13.56
N ALA A 26 -3.18 -10.45 -13.19
CA ALA A 26 -2.16 -11.47 -13.34
C ALA A 26 -1.89 -11.61 -14.83
N VAL A 27 -0.63 -11.41 -15.23
CA VAL A 27 -0.18 -11.56 -16.61
C VAL A 27 0.49 -12.92 -16.79
N ASP A 28 0.12 -13.62 -17.87
CA ASP A 28 0.79 -14.85 -18.28
C ASP A 28 2.22 -14.57 -18.77
N LYS A 29 2.99 -15.63 -19.02
CA LYS A 29 4.36 -15.57 -19.58
C LYS A 29 4.48 -14.75 -20.88
N ASP A 30 3.36 -14.58 -21.59
CA ASP A 30 3.24 -13.82 -22.82
C ASP A 30 2.80 -12.36 -22.62
N GLY A 31 2.68 -11.89 -21.37
CA GLY A 31 2.26 -10.53 -21.04
C GLY A 31 0.76 -10.25 -21.24
N LYS A 32 -0.05 -11.29 -21.47
CA LYS A 32 -1.51 -11.16 -21.60
C LYS A 32 -2.20 -11.25 -20.23
N PRO A 33 -3.21 -10.42 -19.95
CA PRO A 33 -4.00 -10.55 -18.73
C PRO A 33 -4.74 -11.90 -18.76
N THR A 34 -4.49 -12.71 -17.74
CA THR A 34 -5.07 -14.06 -17.55
C THR A 34 -6.57 -14.03 -17.20
N GLY A 35 -7.12 -12.82 -16.98
CA GLY A 35 -8.44 -12.61 -16.41
C GLY A 35 -8.53 -12.88 -14.91
N LYS A 36 -7.41 -13.15 -14.24
CA LYS A 36 -7.31 -13.30 -12.79
C LYS A 36 -6.60 -12.08 -12.21
N ASP A 37 -6.99 -11.68 -11.01
CA ASP A 37 -6.26 -10.68 -10.24
C ASP A 37 -5.24 -11.35 -9.33
N GLU A 38 -4.03 -10.81 -9.27
CA GLU A 38 -3.00 -11.19 -8.32
C GLU A 38 -2.90 -10.13 -7.22
N GLU A 39 -2.85 -10.60 -5.98
CA GLU A 39 -2.55 -9.78 -4.82
C GLU A 39 -1.05 -9.46 -4.77
N VAL A 40 -0.67 -8.29 -5.26
CA VAL A 40 0.72 -7.82 -5.21
C VAL A 40 0.91 -6.89 -4.02
N ALA A 41 1.95 -7.17 -3.23
CA ALA A 41 2.39 -6.30 -2.17
C ALA A 41 2.91 -4.98 -2.75
N VAL A 42 2.46 -3.87 -2.18
CA VAL A 42 2.93 -2.54 -2.61
C VAL A 42 4.34 -2.35 -2.07
N LYS A 43 5.21 -1.68 -2.82
CA LYS A 43 6.53 -1.31 -2.30
C LYS A 43 6.44 -0.07 -1.44
N ALA A 44 7.30 0.05 -0.43
CA ALA A 44 7.40 1.27 0.38
C ALA A 44 7.67 2.52 -0.46
N ALA A 45 8.45 2.39 -1.54
CA ALA A 45 8.74 3.47 -2.47
C ALA A 45 7.52 3.89 -3.32
N GLU A 46 6.52 3.02 -3.48
CA GLU A 46 5.26 3.36 -4.15
C GLU A 46 4.30 4.08 -3.19
N VAL A 47 4.53 4.07 -1.87
CA VAL A 47 3.67 4.74 -0.90
C VAL A 47 3.96 6.24 -0.91
N PHE A 48 3.02 7.00 -1.44
CA PHE A 48 3.06 8.46 -1.41
C PHE A 48 2.60 8.99 -0.06
N ALA A 49 1.45 8.53 0.44
CA ALA A 49 0.91 8.91 1.74
C ALA A 49 0.22 7.72 2.39
N ASN A 50 0.13 7.70 3.72
CA ASN A 50 -0.73 6.74 4.41
C ASN A 50 -1.40 7.37 5.61
N ARG A 51 -2.63 6.93 5.88
CA ARG A 51 -3.43 7.41 6.99
C ARG A 51 -4.17 6.27 7.65
N VAL A 52 -4.10 6.20 8.98
CA VAL A 52 -4.86 5.22 9.77
C VAL A 52 -6.10 5.90 10.35
N ARG A 53 -7.25 5.25 10.20
CA ARG A 53 -8.53 5.70 10.76
C ARG A 53 -9.22 4.53 11.44
N GLY A 54 -9.08 4.45 12.77
CA GLY A 54 -9.49 3.27 13.52
C GLY A 54 -8.72 2.05 13.03
N ASP A 55 -9.43 1.03 12.55
CA ASP A 55 -8.86 -0.22 12.04
C ASP A 55 -8.56 -0.20 10.52
N VAL A 56 -8.79 0.93 9.86
CA VAL A 56 -8.62 1.06 8.40
C VAL A 56 -7.39 1.90 8.09
N LEU A 57 -6.43 1.31 7.39
CA LEU A 57 -5.32 2.01 6.77
C LEU A 57 -5.68 2.37 5.34
N THR A 58 -5.53 3.64 5.00
CA THR A 58 -5.63 4.14 3.64
C THR A 58 -4.24 4.54 3.18
N VAL A 59 -3.72 3.85 2.18
CA VAL A 59 -2.48 4.17 1.49
C VAL A 59 -2.82 4.83 0.16
N VAL A 60 -2.14 5.93 -0.14
CA VAL A 60 -2.14 6.57 -1.45
C VAL A 60 -0.80 6.25 -2.09
N THR A 61 -0.81 5.64 -3.27
CA THR A 61 0.42 5.38 -4.03
C THR A 61 0.87 6.61 -4.83
N ILE A 62 2.11 6.60 -5.29
CA ILE A 62 2.66 7.65 -6.18
C ILE A 62 1.87 7.78 -7.48
N ASP A 63 1.24 6.69 -7.96
CA ASP A 63 0.35 6.67 -9.12
C ASP A 63 -1.05 7.25 -8.82
N GLY A 64 -1.28 7.72 -7.59
CA GLY A 64 -2.58 8.25 -7.14
C GLY A 64 -3.61 7.16 -6.81
N GLN A 65 -3.22 5.88 -6.77
CA GLN A 65 -4.14 4.80 -6.41
C GLN A 65 -4.36 4.79 -4.89
N LYS A 66 -5.63 4.70 -4.48
CA LYS A 66 -6.00 4.55 -3.07
C LYS A 66 -6.18 3.08 -2.75
N LEU A 67 -5.31 2.56 -1.91
CA LEU A 67 -5.36 1.19 -1.42
C LEU A 67 -5.80 1.24 0.03
N THR A 68 -6.79 0.42 0.37
CA THR A 68 -7.26 0.31 1.76
C THR A 68 -6.91 -1.07 2.29
N GLY A 69 -6.41 -1.09 3.52
CA GLY A 69 -6.03 -2.31 4.23
C GLY A 69 -6.62 -2.28 5.61
N ARG A 70 -6.79 -3.46 6.22
CA ARG A 70 -7.06 -3.54 7.65
C ARG A 70 -5.74 -3.50 8.39
N VAL A 71 -5.61 -2.56 9.32
CA VAL A 71 -4.54 -2.63 10.32
C VAL A 71 -5.05 -3.58 11.39
N PRO A 72 -4.41 -4.73 11.64
CA PRO A 72 -4.74 -5.49 12.83
C PRO A 72 -4.47 -4.59 14.06
N PRO A 73 -5.30 -4.63 15.11
CA PRO A 73 -5.17 -3.77 16.29
C PRO A 73 -3.88 -4.00 17.12
N ALA A 74 -2.88 -4.72 16.59
CA ALA A 74 -1.73 -5.25 17.30
C ALA A 74 -0.50 -4.31 17.39
N LYS A 75 -0.66 -3.00 17.14
CA LYS A 75 0.41 -2.01 17.41
C LYS A 75 -0.07 -0.78 18.21
N ALA A 76 -1.13 -0.94 19.00
CA ALA A 76 -1.50 0.05 20.01
C ALA A 76 -0.84 -0.19 21.38
N GLU A 77 -0.17 -1.33 21.61
CA GLU A 77 0.48 -1.63 22.89
C GLU A 77 1.80 -2.38 22.69
N LYS A 78 2.93 -1.72 22.96
CA LYS A 78 3.60 -1.88 24.26
C LYS A 78 4.59 -0.73 24.51
#